data_AF-A0A915PZC9-F1
#
_entry.id   AF-A0A915PZC9-F1
#
_cell.length_a   1.000
_cell.length_b   1.000
_cell.length_c   1.000
_cell.angle_alpha   90.00
_cell.angle_beta   90.00
_cell.angle_gamma   90.00
#
_symmetry.space_group_name_H-M   'P 1'
#
loop_
_entity.id
_entity.type
_entity.pdbx_description
1 polymer ?
#
loop_
_entity_poly.entity_id
_entity_poly.type
_entity_poly.pdbx_seq_one_letter_code
_entity_poly.pdbx_strand_id
1 'polypeptide(L)'
;MIFGKDRQSAQLLKCPIIPSRKSYEIISDGPISIWYYGERKNQTDRYAFQIIREVVPMLFITFNHQTSIIAQSSTPIYIPSDMNIIVDGENVQLYVSEDCQITKRDDKSKHTLISRERFEIPKSRIIVLHCADVQRQFRDVVQVIITEGMVAYCGGKNRITLNVYDTRIIILQE
;
A
#
# COMPACT_ATOMS: atom_id res chain seq x y z
N MET A 1 -41.31 20.64 -5.06
CA MET A 1 -40.98 19.24 -5.38
C MET A 1 -39.50 19.03 -5.15
N ILE A 2 -39.18 18.08 -4.29
CA ILE A 2 -37.81 17.68 -3.91
C ILE A 2 -37.28 16.78 -5.02
N PHE A 3 -36.19 17.16 -5.68
CA PHE A 3 -35.34 16.21 -6.40
C PHE A 3 -34.07 16.01 -5.58
N GLY A 4 -34.15 15.05 -4.66
CA GLY A 4 -32.99 14.38 -4.14
C GLY A 4 -32.37 13.54 -5.25
N LYS A 5 -31.12 13.85 -5.59
CA LYS A 5 -30.14 12.83 -5.96
C LYS A 5 -28.97 13.08 -5.05
N ASP A 6 -28.84 12.19 -4.06
CA ASP A 6 -27.64 12.04 -3.27
C ASP A 6 -26.45 12.02 -4.22
N ARG A 7 -25.72 13.15 -4.25
CA ARG A 7 -24.30 13.12 -4.57
C ARG A 7 -23.72 12.23 -3.50
N GLN A 8 -23.54 10.94 -3.81
CA GLN A 8 -22.61 10.10 -3.08
C GLN A 8 -21.28 10.85 -3.13
N SER A 9 -21.03 11.55 -2.04
CA SER A 9 -19.84 12.34 -1.77
C SER A 9 -18.63 11.51 -2.16
N ALA A 10 -17.85 12.03 -3.11
CA ALA A 10 -16.58 11.48 -3.55
C ALA A 10 -15.78 10.98 -2.34
N GLN A 11 -15.78 9.67 -2.09
CA GLN A 11 -14.93 9.07 -1.08
C GLN A 11 -13.57 8.84 -1.73
N LEU A 12 -12.82 9.93 -1.72
CA LEU A 12 -11.38 10.03 -1.89
C LEU A 12 -10.69 8.83 -1.23
N LEU A 13 -9.56 8.38 -1.80
CA LEU A 13 -8.65 7.41 -1.19
C LEU A 13 -8.34 7.83 0.25
N LYS A 14 -9.07 7.25 1.19
CA LYS A 14 -8.77 7.32 2.60
C LYS A 14 -8.48 5.90 3.01
N CYS A 15 -7.37 5.71 3.70
CA CYS A 15 -7.11 4.47 4.39
C CYS A 15 -8.38 4.11 5.20
N PRO A 16 -9.02 2.96 4.95
CA PRO A 16 -10.24 2.58 5.66
C PRO A 16 -10.03 2.57 7.17
N ILE A 17 -10.84 3.31 7.94
CA ILE A 17 -10.67 3.41 9.40
C ILE A 17 -11.11 2.09 10.07
N ILE A 18 -10.32 1.59 11.04
CA ILE A 18 -10.67 0.43 11.90
C ILE A 18 -11.64 0.92 13.01
N PRO A 19 -12.69 0.18 13.44
CA PRO A 19 -13.16 -1.13 12.98
C PRO A 19 -14.57 -1.12 12.35
N SER A 20 -14.78 -1.96 11.32
CA SER A 20 -16.11 -2.32 10.80
C SER A 20 -16.44 -3.78 11.13
N ARG A 21 -17.72 -4.16 11.14
CA ARG A 21 -18.14 -5.58 11.34
C ARG A 21 -17.67 -6.52 10.22
N LYS A 22 -17.14 -5.99 9.11
CA LYS A 22 -16.73 -6.74 7.91
C LYS A 22 -15.22 -6.64 7.68
N SER A 23 -14.43 -6.46 8.74
CA SER A 23 -12.97 -6.45 8.66
C SER A 23 -12.38 -7.32 9.77
N TYR A 24 -11.27 -7.98 9.48
CA TYR A 24 -10.51 -8.73 10.48
C TYR A 24 -9.02 -8.49 10.30
N GLU A 25 -8.29 -8.54 11.41
CA GLU A 25 -6.85 -8.41 11.43
C GLU A 25 -6.20 -9.69 10.88
N ILE A 26 -5.26 -9.52 9.94
CA ILE A 26 -4.46 -10.61 9.39
C ILE A 26 -3.22 -10.81 10.26
N ILE A 27 -2.44 -9.75 10.47
CA ILE A 27 -1.20 -9.73 11.26
C ILE A 27 -1.10 -8.38 11.98
N SER A 28 -0.59 -8.40 13.21
CA SER A 28 -0.18 -7.22 13.97
C SER A 28 1.27 -7.42 14.41
N ASP A 29 2.21 -6.59 13.91
CA ASP A 29 3.61 -6.67 14.34
C ASP A 29 4.30 -5.31 14.30
N GLY A 30 4.74 -4.84 15.48
CA GLY A 30 5.40 -3.54 15.63
C GLY A 30 4.50 -2.36 15.22
N PRO A 31 5.01 -1.38 14.46
CA PRO A 31 4.23 -0.19 14.09
C PRO A 31 3.20 -0.43 12.99
N ILE A 32 3.01 -1.68 12.56
CA ILE A 32 2.19 -2.02 11.41
C ILE A 32 1.15 -3.07 11.78
N SER A 33 -0.06 -2.89 11.28
CA SER A 33 -1.10 -3.91 11.27
C SER A 33 -1.64 -4.09 9.85
N ILE A 34 -1.93 -5.34 9.49
CA ILE A 34 -2.43 -5.73 8.17
C ILE A 34 -3.85 -6.22 8.37
N TRP A 35 -4.80 -5.62 7.66
CA TRP A 35 -6.22 -5.90 7.83
C TRP A 35 -6.86 -6.32 6.53
N TYR A 36 -7.73 -7.32 6.57
CA TYR A 36 -8.59 -7.67 5.45
C TYR A 36 -9.97 -7.04 5.63
N TYR A 37 -10.42 -6.28 4.64
CA TYR A 37 -11.74 -5.65 4.61
C TYR A 37 -12.67 -6.44 3.70
N GLY A 38 -13.36 -7.42 4.25
CA GLY A 38 -14.34 -8.24 3.56
C GLY A 38 -15.03 -9.22 4.51
N GLU A 39 -16.11 -9.85 4.05
CA GLU A 39 -16.77 -10.88 4.84
C GLU A 39 -15.87 -12.13 4.91
N ARG A 40 -15.59 -12.60 6.14
CA ARG A 40 -14.84 -13.83 6.41
C ARG A 40 -15.69 -15.04 6.00
N LYS A 41 -15.83 -15.28 4.70
CA LYS A 41 -16.75 -16.31 4.18
C LYS A 41 -16.08 -17.37 3.30
N ASN A 42 -14.88 -17.13 2.76
CA ASN A 42 -14.28 -18.05 1.79
C ASN A 42 -12.88 -18.54 2.20
N GLN A 43 -12.64 -19.84 2.06
CA GLN A 43 -11.31 -20.48 2.16
C GLN A 43 -10.40 -20.21 0.95
N THR A 44 -10.90 -19.47 -0.05
CA THR A 44 -10.21 -19.27 -1.34
C THR A 44 -9.29 -18.05 -1.37
N ASP A 45 -9.38 -17.14 -0.39
CA ASP A 45 -8.53 -15.96 -0.36
C ASP A 45 -7.12 -16.36 0.09
N ARG A 46 -6.17 -16.34 -0.86
CA ARG A 46 -4.77 -16.73 -0.64
C ARG A 46 -3.92 -15.48 -0.54
N TYR A 47 -3.38 -15.25 0.65
CA TYR A 47 -2.38 -14.24 0.91
C TYR A 47 -1.30 -14.82 1.82
N ALA A 48 -0.07 -14.36 1.64
CA ALA A 48 1.09 -14.64 2.46
C ALA A 48 1.82 -13.33 2.73
N PHE A 49 2.25 -13.14 3.97
CA PHE A 49 3.00 -11.97 4.41
C PHE A 49 4.20 -12.41 5.21
N GLN A 50 5.32 -11.73 5.00
CA GLN A 50 6.50 -11.84 5.84
C GLN A 50 6.91 -10.44 6.29
N ILE A 51 7.06 -10.27 7.61
CA ILE A 51 7.56 -9.03 8.20
C ILE A 51 9.01 -9.26 8.61
N ILE A 52 9.92 -8.52 7.98
CA ILE A 52 11.34 -8.54 8.29
C ILE A 52 11.67 -7.24 9.00
N ARG A 53 12.17 -7.37 10.23
CA ARG A 53 12.66 -6.24 11.02
C ARG A 53 14.18 -6.32 11.06
N GLU A 54 14.85 -5.26 10.63
CA GLU A 54 16.29 -5.18 10.82
C GLU A 54 16.58 -4.93 12.30
N VAL A 55 17.25 -5.89 12.94
CA VAL A 55 17.77 -5.74 14.30
C VAL A 55 19.23 -5.36 14.17
N VAL A 56 19.53 -4.06 14.19
CA VAL A 56 20.93 -3.64 14.32
C VAL A 56 21.40 -4.02 15.73
N PRO A 57 22.56 -4.69 15.90
CA PRO A 57 22.98 -5.22 17.18
C PRO A 57 23.15 -4.13 18.25
N MET A 58 22.72 -4.49 19.46
CA MET A 58 22.69 -3.67 20.67
C MET A 58 24.06 -3.05 21.01
N LEU A 59 24.32 -1.85 20.52
CA LEU A 59 25.31 -0.92 21.09
C LEU A 59 25.21 0.52 20.57
N PHE A 60 24.33 0.78 19.60
CA PHE A 60 24.01 2.12 19.16
C PHE A 60 22.50 2.32 19.21
N ILE A 61 22.06 3.41 19.84
CA ILE A 61 20.69 3.92 19.70
C ILE A 61 20.55 4.29 18.22
N THR A 62 20.09 3.34 17.42
CA THR A 62 19.85 3.54 16.00
C THR A 62 18.45 4.08 15.86
N PHE A 63 18.36 5.39 15.59
CA PHE A 63 17.10 6.08 15.32
C PHE A 63 16.55 5.79 13.90
N ASN A 64 16.98 4.73 13.23
CA ASN A 64 16.62 4.46 11.84
C ASN A 64 16.39 2.96 11.66
N HIS A 65 15.33 2.42 12.24
CA HIS A 65 14.94 1.03 11.98
C HIS A 65 14.27 0.92 10.62
N GLN A 66 14.51 -0.22 9.97
CA GLN A 66 13.83 -0.58 8.73
C GLN A 66 12.92 -1.78 8.96
N THR A 67 11.64 -1.61 8.64
CA THR A 67 10.67 -2.70 8.58
C THR A 67 10.30 -2.95 7.13
N SER A 68 10.46 -4.19 6.68
CA SER A 68 10.09 -4.63 5.34
C SER A 68 8.90 -5.58 5.42
N ILE A 69 7.89 -5.34 4.60
CA ILE A 69 6.74 -6.21 4.44
C ILE A 69 6.82 -6.84 3.05
N ILE A 70 7.06 -8.14 2.98
CA ILE A 70 6.93 -8.89 1.74
C ILE A 70 5.48 -9.36 1.68
N ALA A 71 4.75 -8.88 0.68
CA ALA A 71 3.36 -9.24 0.46
C ALA A 71 3.23 -10.08 -0.81
N GLN A 72 2.46 -11.16 -0.72
CA GLN A 72 2.03 -11.99 -1.85
C GLN A 72 0.55 -12.28 -1.70
N SER A 73 -0.28 -11.87 -2.66
CA SER A 73 -1.73 -12.01 -2.52
C SER A 73 -2.46 -11.93 -3.86
N SER A 74 -3.49 -12.77 -4.04
CA SER A 74 -4.45 -12.61 -5.13
C SER A 74 -5.49 -11.52 -4.85
N THR A 75 -5.63 -11.12 -3.60
CA THR A 75 -6.48 -10.00 -3.17
C THR A 75 -5.69 -8.68 -3.31
N PRO A 76 -6.30 -7.61 -3.86
CA PRO A 76 -5.64 -6.32 -3.97
C PRO A 76 -5.21 -5.76 -2.61
N ILE A 77 -4.13 -4.98 -2.61
CA ILE A 77 -3.59 -4.33 -1.42
C ILE A 77 -3.67 -2.80 -1.54
N TYR A 78 -4.05 -2.13 -0.46
CA TYR A 78 -3.93 -0.69 -0.29
C TYR A 78 -2.74 -0.37 0.60
N ILE A 79 -1.83 0.45 0.07
CA ILE A 79 -0.62 0.91 0.74
C ILE A 79 -0.81 2.40 1.05
N PRO A 80 -0.78 2.83 2.33
CA PRO A 80 -0.89 4.22 2.73
C PRO A 80 0.16 5.14 2.10
N SER A 81 -0.08 6.43 2.20
CA SER A 81 0.86 7.45 1.73
C SER A 81 2.21 7.37 2.44
N ASP A 82 3.22 8.00 1.84
CA ASP A 82 4.54 8.23 2.45
C ASP A 82 5.35 6.95 2.79
N MET A 83 4.88 5.77 2.36
CA MET A 83 5.63 4.51 2.42
C MET A 83 6.52 4.31 1.20
N ASN A 84 7.63 3.60 1.42
CA ASN A 84 8.45 3.08 0.34
C ASN A 84 7.82 1.80 -0.22
N ILE A 85 7.86 1.65 -1.54
CA ILE A 85 7.33 0.49 -2.25
C ILE A 85 8.42 -0.04 -3.17
N ILE A 86 8.66 -1.34 -3.14
CA ILE A 86 9.55 -2.04 -4.06
C ILE A 86 8.70 -3.05 -4.82
N VAL A 87 8.71 -2.98 -6.14
CA VAL A 87 8.08 -3.99 -6.99
C VAL A 87 9.14 -4.94 -7.48
N ASP A 88 9.08 -6.18 -6.98
CA ASP A 88 10.10 -7.22 -7.18
C ASP A 88 9.53 -8.47 -7.85
N GLY A 89 8.28 -8.44 -8.30
CA GLY A 89 7.64 -9.53 -9.03
C GLY A 89 7.00 -9.07 -10.33
N GLU A 90 6.92 -10.00 -11.28
CA GLU A 90 6.37 -9.78 -12.62
C GLU A 90 4.84 -9.60 -12.59
N ASN A 91 4.27 -9.06 -13.67
CA ASN A 91 2.84 -8.90 -13.90
C ASN A 91 2.08 -8.10 -12.82
N VAL A 92 2.78 -7.20 -12.11
CA VAL A 92 2.19 -6.34 -11.08
C VAL A 92 1.41 -5.18 -11.72
N GLN A 93 0.25 -4.87 -11.15
CA GLN A 93 -0.55 -3.69 -11.49
C GLN A 93 -0.48 -2.68 -10.35
N LEU A 94 0.04 -1.48 -10.64
CA LEU A 94 0.12 -0.38 -9.69
C LEU A 94 -0.86 0.72 -10.07
N TYR A 95 -1.82 0.97 -9.18
CA TYR A 95 -2.68 2.14 -9.22
C TYR A 95 -2.04 3.22 -8.36
N VAL A 96 -1.59 4.30 -9.00
CA VAL A 96 -0.77 5.33 -8.35
C VAL A 96 -1.55 6.63 -8.22
N SER A 97 -1.58 7.17 -7.00
CA SER A 97 -2.26 8.42 -6.64
C SER A 97 -1.28 9.60 -6.69
N GLU A 98 -1.73 10.77 -6.26
CA GLU A 98 -0.99 12.04 -6.27
C GLU A 98 0.43 11.93 -5.69
N ASP A 99 1.37 12.59 -6.37
CA ASP A 99 2.77 12.78 -5.95
C ASP A 99 3.60 11.50 -5.76
N CYS A 100 3.18 10.37 -6.33
CA CYS A 100 4.02 9.17 -6.34
C CYS A 100 5.29 9.39 -7.17
N GLN A 101 6.43 9.00 -6.60
CA GLN A 101 7.74 9.07 -7.27
C GLN A 101 8.12 7.67 -7.71
N ILE A 102 8.18 7.44 -9.03
CA ILE A 102 8.54 6.14 -9.59
C ILE A 102 9.98 6.20 -10.12
N THR A 103 10.80 5.27 -9.67
CA THR A 103 12.17 5.07 -10.15
C THR A 103 12.29 3.66 -10.72
N LYS A 104 12.82 3.51 -11.93
CA LYS A 104 13.15 2.20 -12.50
C LYS A 104 14.61 1.88 -12.19
N ARG A 105 14.92 0.64 -11.82
CA ARG A 105 16.29 0.28 -11.37
C ARG A 105 17.38 0.62 -12.40
N ASP A 106 17.07 0.41 -13.68
CA ASP A 106 18.02 0.60 -14.78
C ASP A 106 17.91 1.96 -15.48
N ASP A 107 16.96 2.80 -15.04
CA ASP A 107 16.82 4.17 -15.49
C ASP A 107 17.00 5.10 -14.28
N LYS A 108 18.14 5.78 -14.18
CA LYS A 108 18.39 6.77 -13.12
C LYS A 108 17.41 7.96 -13.19
N SER A 109 16.56 8.02 -14.22
CA SER A 109 15.47 8.99 -14.31
C SER A 109 14.39 8.70 -13.26
N LYS A 110 14.06 9.75 -12.49
CA LYS A 110 12.89 9.73 -11.58
C LYS A 110 11.71 10.30 -12.34
N HIS A 111 10.66 9.50 -12.49
CA HIS A 111 9.39 9.97 -13.00
C HIS A 111 8.50 10.32 -11.81
N THR A 112 8.34 11.61 -11.55
CA THR A 112 7.28 12.10 -10.66
C THR A 112 5.98 12.05 -11.44
N LEU A 113 5.08 11.15 -11.06
CA LEU A 113 3.74 11.13 -11.62
C LEU A 113 2.88 12.10 -10.82
N ILE A 114 2.59 13.25 -11.43
CA ILE A 114 1.72 14.27 -10.86
C ILE A 114 0.34 14.09 -11.51
N SER A 115 -0.39 13.05 -11.10
CA SER A 115 -1.85 13.05 -11.28
C SER A 115 -2.48 13.58 -10.01
N ARG A 116 -3.26 14.65 -10.11
CA ARG A 116 -4.06 15.17 -8.98
C ARG A 116 -5.40 14.43 -8.85
N GLU A 117 -5.66 13.50 -9.75
CA GLU A 117 -6.92 12.78 -9.83
C GLU A 117 -6.89 11.61 -8.85
N ARG A 118 -8.02 11.43 -8.16
CA ARG A 118 -8.19 10.39 -7.16
C ARG A 118 -9.01 9.28 -7.77
N PHE A 119 -8.56 8.04 -7.60
CA PHE A 119 -9.28 6.88 -8.09
C PHE A 119 -10.09 6.18 -7.00
N GLU A 120 -11.07 5.37 -7.39
CA GLU A 120 -11.83 4.53 -6.47
C GLU A 120 -11.04 3.29 -6.07
N ILE A 121 -10.96 3.01 -4.77
CA ILE A 121 -10.50 1.72 -4.24
C ILE A 121 -11.68 0.75 -4.08
N PRO A 122 -11.44 -0.56 -4.20
CA PRO A 122 -12.41 -1.57 -3.82
C PRO A 122 -12.94 -1.32 -2.41
N LYS A 123 -14.27 -1.17 -2.27
CA LYS A 123 -14.96 -0.99 -0.98
C LYS A 123 -14.91 -2.24 -0.09
N SER A 124 -14.55 -3.38 -0.65
CA SER A 124 -14.42 -4.68 0.04
C SER A 124 -13.52 -5.62 -0.76
N ARG A 125 -13.09 -6.72 -0.13
CA ARG A 125 -12.10 -7.68 -0.64
C ARG A 125 -10.78 -6.99 -0.99
N ILE A 126 -10.28 -6.23 -0.02
CA ILE A 126 -9.01 -5.53 -0.10
C ILE A 126 -8.23 -5.74 1.19
N ILE A 127 -6.93 -5.89 1.07
CA ILE A 127 -5.99 -5.86 2.18
C ILE A 127 -5.56 -4.41 2.38
N VAL A 128 -5.56 -3.92 3.61
CA VAL A 128 -5.15 -2.57 3.95
C VAL A 128 -4.00 -2.65 4.93
N LEU A 129 -2.89 -1.98 4.60
CA LEU A 129 -1.83 -1.74 5.55
C LEU A 129 -2.15 -0.53 6.40
N HIS A 130 -2.04 -0.69 7.71
CA HIS A 130 -2.17 0.37 8.70
C HIS A 130 -0.83 0.54 9.37
N CYS A 131 -0.29 1.75 9.35
CA CYS A 131 1.02 2.04 9.94
C CYS A 131 0.93 3.26 10.83
N ALA A 132 1.58 3.19 11.98
CA ALA A 132 1.83 4.35 12.81
C ALA A 132 2.71 5.37 12.06
N ASP A 133 2.66 6.64 12.47
CA ASP A 133 3.51 7.71 11.92
C ASP A 133 4.95 7.58 12.46
N VAL A 134 5.62 6.49 12.09
CA VAL A 134 6.95 6.15 12.59
C VAL A 134 8.05 7.01 12.00
N GLN A 135 7.83 7.60 10.82
CA GLN A 135 8.77 8.54 10.24
C GLN A 135 8.90 9.79 11.11
N ARG A 136 7.78 10.37 11.57
CA ARG A 136 7.85 11.54 12.45
C ARG A 136 8.28 11.20 13.86
N GLN A 137 7.83 10.07 14.39
CA GLN A 137 8.07 9.70 15.78
C GLN A 137 9.47 9.14 16.01
N PHE A 138 9.97 8.32 15.07
CA PHE A 138 11.17 7.51 15.26
C PHE A 138 12.17 7.61 14.12
N ARG A 139 11.86 8.33 13.02
CA ARG A 139 12.65 8.35 11.77
C ARG A 139 12.86 6.98 11.13
N ASP A 140 12.00 6.02 11.48
CA ASP A 140 12.01 4.68 10.91
C ASP A 140 11.44 4.67 9.50
N VAL A 141 11.85 3.67 8.74
CA VAL A 141 11.43 3.44 7.36
C VAL A 141 10.60 2.17 7.28
N VAL A 142 9.40 2.29 6.73
CA VAL A 142 8.58 1.15 6.32
C VAL A 142 8.64 1.01 4.81
N GLN A 143 8.98 -0.18 4.35
CA GLN A 143 8.95 -0.54 2.95
C GLN A 143 8.05 -1.74 2.69
N VAL A 144 7.31 -1.69 1.59
CA VAL A 144 6.42 -2.76 1.14
C VAL A 144 6.99 -3.35 -0.15
N ILE A 145 7.27 -4.64 -0.14
CA ILE A 145 7.77 -5.40 -1.28
C ILE A 145 6.57 -6.14 -1.89
N ILE A 146 6.24 -5.79 -3.13
CA ILE A 146 5.13 -6.33 -3.91
C ILE A 146 5.68 -7.40 -4.85
N THR A 147 5.13 -8.61 -4.76
CA THR A 147 5.55 -9.77 -5.56
C THR A 147 4.62 -10.02 -6.74
N GLU A 148 4.88 -11.12 -7.45
CA GLU A 148 4.27 -11.46 -8.75
C GLU A 148 2.74 -11.41 -8.77
N GLY A 149 2.18 -10.88 -9.85
CA GLY A 149 0.76 -10.90 -10.19
C GLY A 149 -0.13 -10.03 -9.29
N MET A 150 0.44 -9.27 -8.36
CA MET A 150 -0.32 -8.49 -7.41
C MET A 150 -0.94 -7.23 -8.01
N VAL A 151 -2.07 -6.82 -7.42
CA VAL A 151 -2.70 -5.52 -7.66
C VAL A 151 -2.51 -4.66 -6.41
N ALA A 152 -1.90 -3.48 -6.57
CA ALA A 152 -1.65 -2.56 -5.46
C ALA A 152 -2.18 -1.16 -5.75
N TYR A 153 -2.79 -0.56 -4.73
CA TYR A 153 -3.29 0.80 -4.70
C TYR A 153 -2.41 1.65 -3.77
N CYS A 154 -1.74 2.64 -4.33
CA CYS A 154 -0.83 3.52 -3.61
C CYS A 154 -1.56 4.79 -3.17
N GLY A 155 -1.56 5.08 -1.87
CA GLY A 155 -2.28 6.20 -1.26
C GLY A 155 -1.77 7.59 -1.66
N GLY A 156 -0.61 7.69 -2.29
CA GLY A 156 -0.01 8.94 -2.76
C GLY A 156 1.29 9.26 -2.03
N LYS A 157 2.14 10.12 -2.60
CA LYS A 157 3.47 10.49 -2.05
C LYS A 157 4.40 9.30 -1.81
N ASN A 158 4.06 8.13 -2.32
CA ASN A 158 4.86 6.92 -2.18
C ASN A 158 6.14 7.03 -3.02
N ARG A 159 7.23 6.47 -2.49
CA ARG A 159 8.46 6.26 -3.27
C ARG A 159 8.45 4.84 -3.79
N ILE A 160 8.31 4.68 -5.10
CA ILE A 160 8.13 3.40 -5.76
C ILE A 160 9.39 3.07 -6.56
N THR A 161 10.03 1.95 -6.24
CA THR A 161 11.15 1.39 -7.01
C THR A 161 10.66 0.18 -7.78
N LEU A 162 10.85 0.20 -9.10
CA LEU A 162 10.52 -0.92 -9.98
C LEU A 162 11.80 -1.70 -10.29
N ASN A 163 11.90 -2.92 -9.77
CA ASN A 163 13.00 -3.85 -10.09
C ASN A 163 12.69 -4.71 -11.32
N VAL A 164 11.43 -4.74 -11.75
CA VAL A 164 10.97 -5.43 -12.96
C VAL A 164 10.41 -4.42 -13.97
N TYR A 165 10.38 -4.80 -15.24
CA TYR A 165 10.02 -3.90 -16.34
C TYR A 165 8.55 -3.98 -16.77
N ASP A 166 7.88 -5.08 -16.47
CA ASP A 166 6.53 -5.41 -16.94
C ASP A 166 5.43 -4.92 -16.00
N THR A 167 5.79 -4.17 -14.95
CA THR A 167 4.83 -3.52 -14.06
C THR A 167 3.93 -2.58 -14.85
N ARG A 168 2.62 -2.85 -14.81
CA ARG A 168 1.61 -1.98 -15.40
C ARG A 168 1.31 -0.85 -14.43
N ILE A 169 1.81 0.33 -14.75
CA ILE A 169 1.50 1.55 -14.01
C ILE A 169 0.22 2.13 -14.58
N ILE A 170 -0.83 2.16 -13.76
CA ILE A 170 -2.14 2.67 -14.13
C ILE A 170 -2.30 4.01 -13.41
N ILE A 171 -2.15 5.07 -14.21
CA ILE A 171 -2.53 6.42 -13.83
C ILE A 171 -3.96 6.56 -14.34
N LEU A 172 -4.94 6.53 -13.45
CA LEU A 172 -6.32 6.73 -13.86
C LEU A 172 -6.48 8.21 -14.21
N GLN A 173 -6.54 8.47 -15.51
CA GLN A 173 -7.00 9.71 -16.13
C GLN A 173 -8.50 9.53 -16.41
N GLU A 174 -9.32 10.54 -16.13
CA GLU A 174 -10.70 10.58 -16.66
C GLU A 174 -10.75 10.48 -18.19
#